data_AF-A0A812U8F4-F1
#
_entry.id   AF-A0A812U8F4-F1
#
_cell.length_a   1.000
_cell.length_b   1.000
_cell.length_c   1.000
_cell.angle_alpha   90.00
_cell.angle_beta   90.00
_cell.angle_gamma   90.00
#
_symmetry.space_group_name_H-M   'P 1'
#
loop_
_entity.id
_entity.type
_entity.pdbx_description
1 polymer ?
#
loop_
_entity_poly.entity_id
_entity_poly.type
_entity_poly.pdbx_seq_one_letter_code
_entity_poly.pdbx_strand_id
1 'polypeptide(L)'
;MAFKYDAGYGEKDIIGLFDAIAVNWRKSASDVPGLEATKLYETLKKVHEEWKALEDFEVLDRNFQALLATAAATSWFTKEQLDDIDTWLGEVADCGEAEDWMQHFPEEELREVVLEKLRAREAQVVFDTVAKAISVEYEGGNFGTGRHDGSIQLSDDGLTIKDSRDAGKSLVFMGDLPEDPSQLGKALGSRNWDEQWDEDME
;
A
#
# COMPACT_ATOMS: atom_id res chain seq x y z
N MET A 1 -21.91 7.03 -3.26
CA MET A 1 -21.10 8.14 -2.69
C MET A 1 -21.33 9.37 -3.53
N ALA A 2 -21.29 10.56 -2.92
CA ALA A 2 -21.45 11.83 -3.61
C ALA A 2 -20.10 12.54 -3.72
N PHE A 3 -19.87 13.27 -4.82
CA PHE A 3 -18.67 14.09 -5.00
C PHE A 3 -18.68 15.26 -4.00
N LYS A 4 -17.58 15.42 -3.25
CA LYS A 4 -17.39 16.52 -2.29
C LYS A 4 -16.66 17.68 -2.97
N TYR A 5 -17.41 18.64 -3.52
CA TYR A 5 -16.82 19.77 -4.26
C TYR A 5 -16.18 20.84 -3.37
N ASP A 6 -16.39 20.77 -2.06
CA ASP A 6 -15.80 21.64 -1.05
C ASP A 6 -14.52 21.08 -0.41
N ALA A 7 -14.09 19.88 -0.83
CA ALA A 7 -12.89 19.21 -0.38
C ALA A 7 -11.65 20.13 -0.40
N GLY A 8 -10.76 19.93 0.57
CA GLY A 8 -9.44 20.54 0.63
C GLY A 8 -8.34 19.49 0.67
N TYR A 9 -7.10 19.95 0.80
CA TYR A 9 -5.95 19.09 1.01
C TYR A 9 -5.93 18.55 2.44
N GLY A 10 -6.51 17.36 2.59
CA GLY A 10 -6.50 16.58 3.81
C GLY A 10 -6.90 15.14 3.53
N GLU A 11 -6.31 14.19 4.25
CA GLU A 11 -6.41 12.75 3.99
C GLU A 11 -7.86 12.27 3.76
N LYS A 12 -8.80 12.64 4.63
CA LYS A 12 -10.22 12.24 4.54
C LYS A 12 -10.93 12.76 3.29
N ASP A 13 -10.51 13.92 2.79
CA ASP A 13 -11.08 14.54 1.61
C ASP A 13 -10.46 13.96 0.34
N ILE A 14 -9.15 13.72 0.34
CA ILE A 14 -8.44 13.02 -0.74
C ILE A 14 -9.02 11.61 -0.95
N ILE A 15 -9.09 10.80 0.12
CA ILE A 15 -9.67 9.45 0.07
C ILE A 15 -11.14 9.51 -0.39
N GLY A 16 -11.91 10.46 0.15
CA GLY A 16 -13.32 10.62 -0.21
C GLY A 16 -13.55 10.98 -1.68
N LEU A 17 -12.66 11.81 -2.26
CA LEU A 17 -12.67 12.11 -3.69
C LEU A 17 -12.24 10.89 -4.50
N PHE A 18 -11.16 10.21 -4.10
CA PHE A 18 -10.66 9.01 -4.76
C PHE A 18 -11.76 7.95 -4.86
N ASP A 19 -12.42 7.60 -3.77
CA ASP A 19 -13.49 6.59 -3.75
C ASP A 19 -14.66 6.95 -4.68
N ALA A 20 -15.02 8.24 -4.74
CA ALA A 20 -16.10 8.72 -5.61
C ALA A 20 -15.75 8.57 -7.10
N ILE A 21 -14.48 8.82 -7.47
CA ILE A 21 -13.97 8.66 -8.83
C ILE A 21 -13.76 7.17 -9.16
N ALA A 22 -13.07 6.43 -8.29
CA ALA A 22 -12.64 5.05 -8.49
C ALA A 22 -13.80 4.06 -8.70
N VAL A 23 -14.99 4.31 -8.17
CA VAL A 23 -16.17 3.46 -8.46
C VAL A 23 -16.73 3.69 -9.87
N ASN A 24 -16.41 4.82 -10.50
CA ASN A 24 -17.02 5.26 -11.75
C ASN A 24 -16.02 5.51 -12.89
N TRP A 25 -14.71 5.42 -12.68
CA TRP A 25 -13.67 5.89 -13.62
C TRP A 25 -13.79 5.40 -15.07
N ARG A 26 -14.34 4.20 -15.28
CA ARG A 26 -14.57 3.63 -16.63
C ARG A 26 -15.82 4.15 -17.34
N LYS A 27 -16.72 4.83 -16.62
CA LYS A 27 -17.98 5.34 -17.15
C LYS A 27 -17.77 6.69 -17.84
N SER A 28 -18.59 6.99 -18.82
CA SER A 28 -18.64 8.34 -19.40
C SER A 28 -19.22 9.33 -18.39
N ALA A 29 -18.89 10.62 -18.52
CA ALA A 29 -19.37 11.62 -17.56
C ALA A 29 -20.91 11.69 -17.47
N SER A 30 -21.62 11.45 -18.58
CA SER A 30 -23.09 11.42 -18.61
C SER A 30 -23.73 10.28 -17.82
N ASP A 31 -22.97 9.21 -17.56
CA ASP A 31 -23.45 8.02 -16.85
C ASP A 31 -23.14 8.04 -15.36
N VAL A 32 -22.55 9.13 -14.86
CA VAL A 32 -22.16 9.29 -13.45
C VAL A 32 -23.11 10.26 -12.75
N PRO A 33 -24.04 9.75 -11.90
CA PRO A 33 -24.98 10.62 -11.20
C PRO A 33 -24.28 11.62 -10.28
N GLY A 34 -24.64 12.90 -10.41
CA GLY A 34 -24.12 13.97 -9.57
C GLY A 34 -22.70 14.43 -9.89
N LEU A 35 -22.10 13.92 -10.98
CA LEU A 35 -20.82 14.42 -11.49
C LEU A 35 -21.02 15.78 -12.18
N GLU A 36 -20.25 16.76 -11.72
CA GLU A 36 -20.07 18.06 -12.34
C GLU A 36 -18.59 18.20 -12.67
N ALA A 37 -18.17 17.75 -13.86
CA ALA A 37 -16.74 17.61 -14.21
C ALA A 37 -15.94 18.91 -14.04
N THR A 38 -16.53 20.06 -14.39
CA THR A 38 -15.90 21.37 -14.17
C THR A 38 -15.69 21.66 -12.68
N LYS A 39 -16.68 21.38 -11.83
CA LYS A 39 -16.51 21.57 -10.37
C LYS A 39 -15.48 20.60 -9.81
N LEU A 40 -15.48 19.35 -10.27
CA LEU A 40 -14.48 18.37 -9.84
C LEU A 40 -13.06 18.84 -10.19
N TYR A 41 -12.84 19.36 -11.40
CA TYR A 41 -11.55 19.92 -11.80
C TYR A 41 -11.15 21.11 -10.90
N GLU A 42 -12.05 22.07 -10.65
CA GLU A 42 -11.76 23.19 -9.75
C GLU A 42 -11.44 22.73 -8.32
N THR A 43 -12.12 21.68 -7.83
CA THR A 43 -11.81 21.05 -6.55
C THR A 43 -10.41 20.43 -6.57
N LEU A 44 -10.05 19.65 -7.59
CA LEU A 44 -8.72 19.05 -7.71
C LEU A 44 -7.62 20.12 -7.77
N LYS A 45 -7.86 21.20 -8.53
CA LYS A 45 -6.95 22.35 -8.61
C LYS A 45 -6.73 23.00 -7.25
N LYS A 46 -7.82 23.26 -6.51
CA LYS A 46 -7.73 23.80 -5.15
C LYS A 46 -6.92 22.88 -4.23
N VAL A 47 -7.17 21.57 -4.26
CA VAL A 47 -6.42 20.58 -3.48
C VAL A 47 -4.93 20.62 -3.84
N HIS A 48 -4.59 20.71 -5.12
CA HIS A 48 -3.21 20.86 -5.60
C HIS A 48 -2.56 22.16 -5.11
N GLU A 49 -3.24 23.29 -5.21
CA GLU A 49 -2.73 24.59 -4.73
C GLU A 49 -2.50 24.57 -3.21
N GLU A 50 -3.40 23.96 -2.44
CA GLU A 50 -3.25 23.79 -1.00
C GLU A 50 -2.08 22.86 -0.64
N TRP A 51 -1.92 21.74 -1.36
CA TRP A 51 -0.75 20.85 -1.23
C TRP A 51 0.55 21.61 -1.52
N LYS A 52 0.60 22.35 -2.63
CA LYS A 52 1.78 23.11 -3.06
C LYS A 52 2.20 24.18 -2.05
N ALA A 53 1.22 24.76 -1.34
CA ALA A 53 1.44 25.80 -0.34
C ALA A 53 2.06 25.27 0.97
N LEU A 54 2.15 23.96 1.18
CA LEU A 54 2.79 23.38 2.37
C LEU A 54 4.33 23.51 2.33
N GLU A 55 4.93 23.63 1.14
CA GLU A 55 6.38 23.77 0.90
C GLU A 55 7.25 22.66 1.55
N ASP A 56 6.63 21.60 2.08
CA ASP A 56 7.28 20.47 2.76
C ASP A 56 6.85 19.16 2.08
N PHE A 57 7.77 18.56 1.34
CA PHE A 57 7.53 17.40 0.48
C PHE A 57 8.57 16.30 0.74
N GLU A 58 9.00 16.12 1.99
CA GLU A 58 10.00 15.12 2.35
C GLU A 58 9.59 13.68 1.97
N VAL A 59 8.28 13.42 1.86
CA VAL A 59 7.70 12.12 1.54
C VAL A 59 6.71 12.23 0.38
N LEU A 60 6.74 11.24 -0.52
CA LEU A 60 5.75 11.08 -1.59
C LEU A 60 4.33 10.93 -1.02
N ASP A 61 3.43 11.83 -1.41
CA ASP A 61 2.01 11.71 -1.07
C ASP A 61 1.30 10.71 -1.99
N ARG A 62 1.32 9.43 -1.59
CA ARG A 62 0.71 8.32 -2.34
C ARG A 62 -0.80 8.48 -2.52
N ASN A 63 -1.51 9.04 -1.54
CA ASN A 63 -2.96 9.21 -1.60
C ASN A 63 -3.33 10.28 -2.61
N PHE A 64 -2.59 11.40 -2.61
CA PHE A 64 -2.82 12.45 -3.59
C PHE A 64 -2.39 12.03 -5.00
N GLN A 65 -1.26 11.31 -5.12
CA GLN A 65 -0.83 10.71 -6.38
C GLN A 65 -1.90 9.77 -6.96
N ALA A 66 -2.47 8.87 -6.14
CA ALA A 66 -3.51 7.94 -6.54
C ALA A 66 -4.80 8.67 -6.98
N LEU A 67 -5.19 9.74 -6.28
CA LEU A 67 -6.31 10.60 -6.66
C LEU A 67 -6.11 11.20 -8.05
N LEU A 68 -4.96 11.85 -8.29
CA LEU A 68 -4.65 12.49 -9.57
C LEU A 68 -4.56 11.47 -10.71
N ALA A 69 -3.88 10.35 -10.50
CA ALA A 69 -3.78 9.28 -11.49
C ALA A 69 -5.16 8.70 -11.87
N THR A 70 -6.03 8.50 -10.89
CA THR A 70 -7.39 8.01 -11.13
C THR A 70 -8.24 9.04 -11.87
N ALA A 71 -8.11 10.33 -11.54
CA ALA A 71 -8.77 11.42 -12.23
C ALA A 71 -8.31 11.51 -13.71
N ALA A 72 -7.01 11.44 -13.96
CA ALA A 72 -6.42 11.48 -15.30
C ALA A 72 -6.87 10.30 -16.18
N ALA A 73 -7.09 9.12 -15.57
CA ALA A 73 -7.59 7.94 -16.26
C ALA A 73 -9.06 8.03 -16.69
N THR A 74 -9.82 9.04 -16.24
CA THR A 74 -11.22 9.22 -16.63
C THR A 74 -11.37 9.91 -17.99
N SER A 75 -12.55 9.77 -18.59
CA SER A 75 -12.92 10.49 -19.82
C SER A 75 -13.66 11.81 -19.57
N TRP A 76 -13.66 12.31 -18.33
CA TRP A 76 -14.57 13.38 -17.89
C TRP A 76 -14.05 14.79 -18.16
N PHE A 77 -12.74 14.92 -18.28
CA PHE A 77 -12.06 16.20 -18.37
C PHE A 77 -11.73 16.55 -19.83
N THR A 78 -11.59 17.84 -20.11
CA THR A 78 -11.08 18.30 -21.41
C THR A 78 -9.59 17.97 -21.52
N LYS A 79 -9.04 18.07 -22.73
CA LYS A 79 -7.61 17.86 -22.94
C LYS A 79 -6.75 18.82 -22.11
N GLU A 80 -7.10 20.11 -22.09
CA GLU A 80 -6.37 21.12 -21.30
C GLU A 80 -6.38 20.78 -19.80
N GLN A 81 -7.52 20.32 -19.28
CA GLN A 81 -7.64 19.89 -17.89
C GLN A 81 -6.83 18.62 -17.60
N LEU A 82 -6.74 17.69 -18.55
CA LEU A 82 -5.89 16.50 -18.41
C LEU A 82 -4.41 16.86 -18.44
N ASP A 83 -4.00 17.78 -19.32
CA ASP A 83 -2.61 18.28 -19.39
C ASP A 83 -2.20 18.93 -18.04
N ASP A 84 -3.11 19.66 -17.39
CA ASP A 84 -2.89 20.20 -16.04
C ASP A 84 -2.79 19.09 -14.97
N ILE A 85 -3.72 18.13 -14.97
CA ILE A 85 -3.74 17.01 -14.01
C ILE A 85 -2.46 16.17 -14.15
N ASP A 86 -2.02 15.89 -15.38
CA ASP A 86 -0.78 15.16 -15.66
C ASP A 86 0.44 15.94 -15.15
N THR A 87 0.44 17.26 -15.29
CA THR A 87 1.48 18.13 -14.73
C THR A 87 1.52 18.02 -13.22
N TRP A 88 0.36 18.11 -12.55
CA TRP A 88 0.26 17.98 -11.09
C TRP A 88 0.70 16.59 -10.61
N LEU A 89 0.32 15.54 -11.34
CA LEU A 89 0.74 14.17 -11.05
C LEU A 89 2.27 14.02 -11.13
N GLY A 90 2.90 14.66 -12.12
CA GLY A 90 4.36 14.73 -12.21
C GLY A 90 4.99 15.45 -11.01
N GLU A 91 4.45 16.62 -10.63
CA GLU A 91 4.93 17.36 -9.46
C GLU A 91 4.85 16.53 -8.16
N VAL A 92 3.73 15.81 -7.95
CA VAL A 92 3.56 14.93 -6.79
C VAL A 92 4.49 13.72 -6.87
N ALA A 93 4.69 13.13 -8.05
CA ALA A 93 5.58 11.98 -8.24
C ALA A 93 7.06 12.32 -8.03
N ASP A 94 7.46 13.57 -8.30
CA ASP A 94 8.82 14.08 -8.11
C ASP A 94 9.11 14.52 -6.66
N CYS A 95 8.11 14.45 -5.76
CA CYS A 95 8.23 14.85 -4.36
C CYS A 95 8.65 13.68 -3.45
N GLY A 96 9.79 13.86 -2.75
CA GLY A 96 10.30 12.96 -1.72
C GLY A 96 10.71 11.58 -2.23
N GLU A 97 11.47 10.84 -1.43
CA GLU A 97 11.50 9.38 -1.61
C GLU A 97 10.20 8.82 -1.01
N ALA A 98 9.64 7.76 -1.60
CA ALA A 98 8.52 7.07 -0.97
C ALA A 98 8.93 6.66 0.44
N GLU A 99 8.08 6.94 1.44
CA GLU A 99 8.36 6.66 2.86
C GLU A 99 9.06 5.31 3.02
N ASP A 100 10.25 5.33 3.63
CA ASP A 100 11.01 4.12 3.91
C ASP A 100 10.34 3.38 5.06
N TRP A 101 9.24 2.71 4.74
CA TRP A 101 8.40 1.99 5.70
C TRP A 101 9.19 0.95 6.50
N MET A 102 10.33 0.47 5.97
CA MET A 102 11.21 -0.46 6.66
C MET A 102 11.78 0.14 7.94
N GLN A 103 11.85 1.48 8.06
CA GLN A 103 12.29 2.16 9.30
C GLN A 103 11.31 2.01 10.46
N HIS A 104 10.04 1.74 10.18
CA HIS A 104 9.03 1.45 11.21
C HIS A 104 9.20 0.08 11.85
N PHE A 105 10.15 -0.72 11.34
CA PHE A 105 10.45 -2.06 11.81
C PHE A 105 11.86 -2.18 12.40
N PRO A 106 12.04 -1.84 13.68
CA PRO A 106 13.29 -2.10 14.38
C PRO A 106 13.64 -3.59 14.36
N GLU A 107 14.89 -3.92 14.04
CA GLU A 107 15.40 -5.30 13.91
C GLU A 107 15.08 -6.17 15.14
N GLU A 108 15.33 -5.63 16.34
CA GLU A 108 15.13 -6.35 17.60
C GLU A 108 13.64 -6.63 17.85
N GLU A 109 12.75 -5.67 17.59
CA GLU A 109 11.30 -5.83 17.79
C GLU A 109 10.70 -6.82 16.79
N LEU A 110 11.14 -6.76 15.53
CA LEU A 110 10.80 -7.77 14.52
C LEU A 110 11.19 -9.17 14.98
N ARG A 111 12.44 -9.33 15.45
CA ARG A 111 12.95 -10.61 15.93
C ARG A 111 12.10 -11.13 17.09
N GLU A 112 11.81 -10.29 18.07
CA GLU A 112 10.99 -10.65 19.24
C GLU A 112 9.57 -11.07 18.85
N VAL A 113 8.93 -10.32 17.94
CA VAL A 113 7.57 -10.64 17.46
C VAL A 113 7.53 -12.01 16.79
N VAL A 114 8.51 -12.29 15.93
CA VAL A 114 8.58 -13.60 15.24
C VAL A 114 8.82 -14.74 16.23
N LEU A 115 9.78 -14.56 17.17
CA LEU A 115 10.04 -15.53 18.22
C LEU A 115 8.80 -15.79 19.08
N GLU A 116 8.07 -14.74 19.48
CA GLU A 116 6.88 -14.86 20.32
C GLU A 116 5.72 -15.53 19.57
N LYS A 117 5.37 -15.02 18.39
CA LYS A 117 4.16 -15.45 17.66
C LYS A 117 4.32 -16.81 17.03
N LEU A 118 5.47 -17.08 16.40
CA LEU A 118 5.75 -18.40 15.87
C LEU A 118 6.26 -19.36 16.94
N ARG A 119 6.59 -18.91 18.15
CA ARG A 119 7.24 -19.76 19.18
C ARG A 119 8.51 -20.44 18.64
N ALA A 120 9.22 -19.71 17.79
CA ALA A 120 10.51 -20.11 17.24
C ALA A 120 11.59 -20.04 18.32
N ARG A 121 12.70 -20.73 18.09
CA ARG A 121 13.86 -20.75 19.00
C ARG A 121 14.83 -19.64 18.68
N GLU A 122 15.07 -19.45 17.39
CA GLU A 122 15.98 -18.48 16.83
C GLU A 122 15.30 -17.78 15.66
N ALA A 123 15.67 -16.51 15.44
CA ALA A 123 15.20 -15.72 14.33
C ALA A 123 16.30 -14.75 13.90
N GLN A 124 16.55 -14.66 12.60
CA GLN A 124 17.52 -13.75 11.99
C GLN A 124 16.80 -12.84 11.01
N VAL A 125 16.97 -11.53 11.19
CA VAL A 125 16.35 -10.51 10.35
C VAL A 125 17.37 -10.03 9.30
N VAL A 126 16.91 -9.88 8.07
CA VAL A 126 17.68 -9.36 6.94
C VAL A 126 16.85 -8.28 6.25
N PHE A 127 17.44 -7.08 6.13
CA PHE A 127 16.86 -5.98 5.37
C PHE A 127 17.48 -5.96 3.97
N ASP A 128 16.65 -6.11 2.95
CA ASP A 128 17.02 -5.90 1.56
C ASP A 128 16.47 -4.54 1.10
N THR A 129 17.32 -3.52 1.17
CA THR A 129 16.94 -2.15 0.79
C THR A 129 16.76 -1.97 -0.71
N VAL A 130 17.34 -2.85 -1.53
CA VAL A 130 17.21 -2.80 -2.99
C VAL A 130 15.88 -3.39 -3.42
N ALA A 131 15.52 -4.56 -2.87
CA ALA A 131 14.25 -5.21 -3.14
C ALA A 131 13.08 -4.63 -2.31
N LYS A 132 13.36 -3.68 -1.40
CA LYS A 132 12.40 -3.15 -0.41
C LYS A 132 11.66 -4.27 0.32
N ALA A 133 12.43 -5.15 0.94
CA ALA A 133 11.91 -6.32 1.63
C ALA A 133 12.63 -6.58 2.94
N ILE A 134 11.88 -7.05 3.94
CA ILE A 134 12.38 -7.56 5.20
C ILE A 134 12.17 -9.07 5.21
N SER A 135 13.23 -9.83 5.39
CA SER A 135 13.17 -11.28 5.54
C SER A 135 13.54 -11.68 6.97
N VAL A 136 12.73 -12.52 7.60
CA VAL A 136 13.03 -13.10 8.91
C VAL A 136 13.08 -14.62 8.80
N GLU A 137 14.28 -15.17 8.81
CA GLU A 137 14.49 -16.62 8.89
C GLU A 137 14.34 -17.07 10.34
N TYR A 138 13.65 -18.19 10.57
CA TYR A 138 13.38 -18.70 11.91
C TYR A 138 13.57 -20.21 12.03
N GLU A 139 13.94 -20.67 13.23
CA GLU A 139 14.09 -22.09 13.56
C GLU A 139 13.03 -22.59 14.53
N GLY A 140 12.43 -23.75 14.24
CA GLY A 140 11.51 -24.47 15.12
C GLY A 140 10.19 -23.75 15.41
N GLY A 141 9.75 -22.88 14.50
CA GLY A 141 8.51 -22.13 14.58
C GLY A 141 7.27 -22.99 14.33
N ASN A 142 6.15 -22.62 14.96
CA ASN A 142 4.83 -23.20 14.79
C ASN A 142 4.05 -22.39 13.77
N PHE A 143 3.76 -22.98 12.62
CA PHE A 143 2.78 -22.43 11.69
C PHE A 143 2.14 -23.55 10.85
N GLY A 144 0.82 -23.55 10.71
CA GLY A 144 0.09 -24.62 10.01
C GLY A 144 0.26 -26.02 10.64
N THR A 145 1.07 -26.88 10.00
CA THR A 145 1.14 -28.33 10.21
C THR A 145 2.26 -28.80 11.16
N GLY A 146 2.77 -27.93 12.03
CA GLY A 146 3.69 -28.31 13.11
C GLY A 146 4.94 -27.45 13.20
N ARG A 147 5.95 -27.93 13.94
CA ARG A 147 7.22 -27.25 14.12
C ARG A 147 8.13 -27.43 12.91
N HIS A 148 8.59 -26.32 12.35
CA HIS A 148 9.50 -26.32 11.22
C HIS A 148 10.33 -25.03 11.19
N ASP A 149 11.37 -25.05 10.39
CA ASP A 149 12.18 -23.89 10.08
C ASP A 149 11.60 -23.23 8.82
N GLY A 150 11.71 -21.92 8.71
CA GLY A 150 11.09 -21.20 7.60
C GLY A 150 11.53 -19.75 7.55
N SER A 151 10.88 -19.00 6.69
CA SER A 151 11.13 -17.57 6.54
C SER A 151 9.83 -16.78 6.41
N ILE A 152 9.75 -15.65 7.09
CA ILE A 152 8.76 -14.61 6.82
C ILE A 152 9.39 -13.61 5.85
N GLN A 153 8.64 -13.17 4.85
CA GLN A 153 9.05 -12.09 3.96
C GLN A 153 7.96 -11.03 3.94
N LEU A 154 8.31 -9.80 4.31
CA LEU A 154 7.46 -8.62 4.22
C LEU A 154 8.03 -7.71 3.12
N SER A 155 7.18 -7.28 2.21
CA SER A 155 7.54 -6.41 1.07
C SER A 155 6.35 -5.53 0.69
N ASP A 156 6.55 -4.60 -0.24
CA ASP A 156 5.46 -3.78 -0.81
C ASP A 156 4.33 -4.65 -1.41
N ASP A 157 4.66 -5.85 -1.91
CA ASP A 157 3.70 -6.74 -2.58
C ASP A 157 2.89 -7.59 -1.60
N GLY A 158 3.37 -7.78 -0.37
CA GLY A 158 2.81 -8.84 0.46
C GLY A 158 3.59 -9.19 1.72
N LEU A 159 2.89 -9.90 2.61
CA LEU A 159 3.47 -10.66 3.71
C LEU A 159 3.32 -12.16 3.41
N THR A 160 4.45 -12.87 3.36
CA THR A 160 4.50 -14.29 3.01
C THR A 160 5.27 -15.09 4.05
N ILE A 161 4.86 -16.34 4.28
CA ILE A 161 5.59 -17.32 5.08
C ILE A 161 5.95 -18.51 4.19
N LYS A 162 7.22 -18.92 4.21
CA LYS A 162 7.72 -20.07 3.44
C LYS A 162 8.18 -21.17 4.41
N ASP A 163 7.77 -22.41 4.13
CA ASP A 163 8.24 -23.59 4.86
C ASP A 163 9.49 -24.14 4.18
N SER A 164 10.59 -24.25 4.93
CA SER A 164 11.86 -24.77 4.38
C SER A 164 11.79 -26.24 3.94
N ARG A 165 10.82 -27.01 4.43
CA ARG A 165 10.66 -28.43 4.11
C ARG A 165 10.05 -28.68 2.74
N ASP A 166 9.17 -27.78 2.30
CA ASP A 166 8.40 -27.89 1.07
C ASP A 166 8.74 -26.71 0.16
N ALA A 167 9.84 -26.84 -0.58
CA ALA A 167 10.25 -25.82 -1.55
C ALA A 167 9.14 -25.63 -2.60
N GLY A 168 8.58 -24.42 -2.65
CA GLY A 168 7.44 -24.07 -3.51
C GLY A 168 6.14 -23.85 -2.75
N LYS A 169 6.03 -24.27 -1.49
CA LYS A 169 4.88 -23.98 -0.64
C LYS A 169 5.05 -22.64 0.08
N SER A 170 4.08 -21.75 -0.08
CA SER A 170 4.03 -20.49 0.66
C SER A 170 2.64 -20.21 1.22
N LEU A 171 2.59 -19.38 2.26
CA LEU A 171 1.36 -18.87 2.85
C LEU A 171 1.37 -17.35 2.69
N VAL A 172 0.39 -16.83 1.97
CA VAL A 172 0.27 -15.40 1.66
C VAL A 172 -0.81 -14.78 2.54
N PHE A 173 -0.49 -13.65 3.16
CA PHE A 173 -1.43 -12.94 4.01
C PHE A 173 -2.46 -12.20 3.16
N MET A 174 -3.74 -12.39 3.49
CA MET A 174 -4.87 -11.82 2.73
C MET A 174 -5.49 -10.59 3.39
N GLY A 175 -4.87 -10.06 4.46
CA GLY A 175 -5.30 -8.84 5.13
C GLY A 175 -4.45 -7.62 4.77
N ASP A 176 -4.71 -6.51 5.45
CA ASP A 176 -3.92 -5.28 5.30
C ASP A 176 -2.47 -5.49 5.76
N LEU A 177 -1.51 -5.00 4.99
CA LEU A 177 -0.09 -5.17 5.31
C LEU A 177 0.26 -4.51 6.64
N PRO A 178 1.06 -5.18 7.49
CA PRO A 178 1.46 -4.58 8.75
C PRO A 178 2.37 -3.38 8.49
N GLU A 179 2.12 -2.30 9.21
CA GLU A 179 2.94 -1.07 9.15
C GLU A 179 3.97 -0.99 10.29
N ASP A 180 3.85 -1.87 11.29
CA ASP A 180 4.71 -1.91 12.47
C ASP A 180 4.82 -3.35 13.06
N PRO A 181 5.78 -3.63 13.97
CA PRO A 181 5.93 -4.95 14.59
C PRO A 181 4.69 -5.46 15.33
N SER A 182 3.89 -4.57 15.94
CA SER A 182 2.66 -4.95 16.65
C SER A 182 1.58 -5.45 15.68
N GLN A 183 1.43 -4.77 14.54
CA GLN A 183 0.54 -5.19 13.46
C GLN A 183 1.03 -6.50 12.82
N LEU A 184 2.34 -6.67 12.62
CA LEU A 184 2.91 -7.94 12.17
C LEU A 184 2.54 -9.06 13.14
N GLY A 185 2.65 -8.82 14.46
CA GLY A 185 2.26 -9.79 15.47
C GLY A 185 0.78 -10.19 15.42
N LYS A 186 -0.11 -9.27 15.02
CA LYS A 186 -1.54 -9.58 14.77
C LYS A 186 -1.73 -10.38 13.49
N ALA A 187 -1.01 -10.04 12.42
CA ALA A 187 -1.06 -10.75 11.14
C ALA A 187 -0.58 -12.21 11.30
N LEU A 188 0.55 -12.43 11.98
CA LEU A 188 1.06 -13.78 12.27
C LEU A 188 0.09 -14.62 13.12
N GLY A 189 -0.70 -13.98 13.99
CA GLY A 189 -1.74 -14.65 14.80
C GLY A 189 -3.11 -14.79 14.11
N SER A 190 -3.25 -14.28 12.88
CA SER A 190 -4.51 -14.25 12.13
C SER A 190 -4.81 -15.59 11.45
N ARG A 191 -6.07 -15.73 10.99
CA ARG A 191 -6.52 -16.83 10.13
C ARG A 191 -6.55 -16.47 8.64
N ASN A 192 -6.21 -15.23 8.29
CA ASN A 192 -6.30 -14.70 6.93
C ASN A 192 -5.06 -15.06 6.11
N TRP A 193 -4.82 -16.35 5.93
CA TRP A 193 -3.70 -16.87 5.17
C TRP A 193 -4.24 -17.78 4.07
N ASP A 194 -3.73 -17.61 2.86
CA ASP A 194 -4.02 -18.51 1.75
C ASP A 194 -2.77 -19.31 1.37
N GLU A 195 -2.96 -20.58 1.05
CA GLU A 195 -1.87 -21.47 0.66
C GLU A 195 -1.63 -21.36 -0.84
N GLN A 196 -0.41 -21.02 -1.22
CA GLN A 196 0.02 -20.95 -2.61
C GLN A 196 1.16 -21.92 -2.88
N TRP A 197 1.17 -22.43 -4.10
CA TRP A 197 2.20 -23.33 -4.61
C TRP A 197 2.81 -22.66 -5.85
N ASP A 198 4.14 -22.56 -5.89
CA ASP A 198 4.83 -22.09 -7.09
C ASP A 198 4.58 -23.09 -8.24
N GLU A 199 3.81 -22.65 -9.24
CA GLU A 199 3.40 -23.47 -10.40
C GLU A 199 4.59 -23.82 -11.32
N ASP A 200 5.76 -23.18 -11.14
CA ASP A 200 6.98 -23.39 -11.92
C ASP A 200 7.90 -24.51 -11.36
N MET A 201 7.50 -25.19 -10.28
CA MET A 201 8.29 -26.25 -9.62
C MET A 201 7.78 -27.68 -9.88
N GLU A 202 6.89 -27.88 -10.87
CA GLU A 202 6.53 -29.20 -11.42
C GLU A 202 7.54 -29.76 -12.44
#